data_AF-A0A1B0DLP7-F1
#
_entry.id   AF-A0A1B0DLP7-F1
#
_cell.length_a   1.000
_cell.length_b   1.000
_cell.length_c   1.000
_cell.angle_alpha   90.00
_cell.angle_beta   90.00
_cell.angle_gamma   90.00
#
_symmetry.space_group_name_H-M   'P 1'
#
loop_
_entity.id
_entity.type
_entity.pdbx_description
1 polymer ?
#
loop_
_entity_poly.entity_id
_entity_poly.type
_entity_poly.pdbx_seq_one_letter_code
_entity_poly.pdbx_strand_id
1 'polypeptide(L)'
;MVLCAVSQRVVTNYRHFRHSIPASRILLAHYSTQRKSGKVYESAIDAVHDIKDGAKLLVGGFGLCGIPENLIAALLKKEATNFTVVSNNAGVDNFGLGLLLQKRKIKRMIASYVGENGEFEKQYLAGDLEVELTPQ
;
A
#
# COMPACT_ATOMS: atom_id res chain seq x y z
N MET A 1 -7.22 -7.34 -3.42
CA MET A 1 -5.83 -7.43 -3.94
C MET A 1 -4.94 -6.56 -3.08
N VAL A 2 -3.83 -7.07 -2.57
CA VAL A 2 -2.88 -6.31 -1.75
C VAL A 2 -1.83 -5.72 -2.68
N LEU A 3 -1.70 -4.39 -2.74
CA LEU A 3 -0.62 -3.74 -3.47
C LEU A 3 0.62 -3.63 -2.56
N CYS A 4 1.64 -4.45 -2.79
CA CYS A 4 2.93 -4.34 -2.09
C CYS A 4 4.07 -4.61 -3.07
N ALA A 5 5.01 -3.67 -3.21
CA ALA A 5 6.27 -3.85 -3.92
C ALA A 5 7.41 -3.61 -2.92
N VAL A 6 8.25 -4.63 -2.68
CA VAL A 6 9.40 -4.54 -1.77
C VAL A 6 10.69 -4.55 -2.59
N SER A 7 11.48 -3.48 -2.46
CA SER A 7 12.82 -3.34 -3.05
C SER A 7 13.86 -4.13 -2.23
N GLN A 8 14.63 -4.99 -2.89
CA GLN A 8 15.53 -5.99 -2.28
C GLN A 8 16.95 -5.49 -1.94
N ARG A 9 17.13 -4.31 -1.33
CA ARG A 9 18.50 -3.90 -0.93
C ARG A 9 18.58 -3.29 0.46
N VAL A 10 18.76 -4.17 1.46
CA VAL A 10 19.50 -3.83 2.68
C VAL A 10 20.35 -5.05 3.07
N VAL A 11 21.66 -4.97 2.79
CA VAL A 11 22.66 -5.91 3.31
C VAL A 11 23.35 -5.18 4.46
N THR A 12 23.11 -5.59 5.71
CA THR A 12 23.85 -5.08 6.86
C THR A 12 24.84 -6.13 7.36
N ASN A 13 26.12 -5.78 7.27
CA ASN A 13 27.25 -6.47 7.88
C ASN A 13 27.17 -6.36 9.41
N TYR A 14 27.05 -7.49 10.11
CA TYR A 14 27.36 -7.57 11.54
C TYR A 14 28.66 -8.37 11.74
N ARG A 15 29.78 -7.65 11.87
CA ARG A 15 31.03 -8.15 12.45
C ARG A 15 31.08 -7.71 13.91
N HIS A 16 31.58 -8.62 14.75
CA HIS A 16 31.86 -8.49 16.19
C HIS A 16 30.70 -8.77 17.15
N PHE A 17 30.63 -10.01 17.63
CA PHE A 17 30.58 -10.27 19.08
C PHE A 17 31.29 -11.61 19.35
N ARG A 18 32.37 -11.56 20.14
CA ARG A 18 33.12 -12.72 20.63
C ARG A 18 32.39 -13.25 21.87
N HIS A 19 31.75 -14.41 21.77
CA HIS A 19 31.65 -15.40 22.86
C HIS A 19 31.15 -16.73 22.29
N SER A 20 31.81 -17.81 22.69
CA SER A 20 31.70 -19.17 22.17
C SER A 20 30.36 -19.80 22.56
N ILE A 21 29.33 -19.60 21.74
CA ILE A 21 28.10 -20.38 21.80
C ILE A 21 28.34 -21.67 20.99
N PRO A 22 28.08 -22.87 21.55
CA PRO A 22 28.19 -24.11 20.80
C PRO A 22 27.26 -24.08 19.58
N ALA A 23 27.82 -24.36 18.40
CA ALA A 23 27.15 -24.25 17.10
C ALA A 23 25.82 -25.03 16.99
N SER A 24 25.61 -26.03 17.85
CA SER A 24 24.38 -26.85 17.89
C SER A 24 23.16 -26.14 18.49
N ARG A 25 23.31 -24.95 19.07
CA ARG A 25 22.21 -24.17 19.69
C ARG A 25 21.94 -22.82 19.02
N ILE A 26 22.54 -22.54 17.86
CA ILE A 26 22.03 -21.48 16.99
C ILE A 26 20.71 -22.00 16.44
N LEU A 27 19.61 -21.65 17.13
CA LEU A 27 18.25 -21.75 16.62
C LEU A 27 18.28 -21.27 15.18
N LEU A 28 18.15 -22.21 14.25
CA LEU A 28 17.82 -21.90 12.88
C LEU A 28 16.46 -21.20 12.99
N ALA A 29 16.47 -19.87 12.94
CA ALA A 29 15.28 -19.11 12.66
C ALA A 29 14.89 -19.53 11.24
N HIS A 30 14.11 -20.60 11.16
CA HIS A 30 13.39 -20.97 9.95
C HIS A 30 12.44 -19.82 9.69
N TYR A 31 12.89 -18.81 8.94
CA TYR A 31 11.99 -17.86 8.33
C TYR A 31 11.03 -18.70 7.48
N SER A 32 9.81 -18.88 7.99
CA SER A 32 8.75 -19.75 7.47
C SER A 32 8.25 -19.33 6.08
N THR A 33 8.78 -18.25 5.52
CA THR A 33 8.45 -17.82 4.17
C THR A 33 9.16 -18.70 3.14
N GLN A 34 8.62 -19.89 2.89
CA GLN A 34 8.82 -20.53 1.59
C GLN A 34 8.47 -19.49 0.52
N ARG A 35 9.47 -19.12 -0.28
CA ARG A 35 9.35 -18.12 -1.33
C ARG A 35 8.51 -18.74 -2.46
N LYS A 36 7.19 -18.62 -2.40
CA LYS A 36 6.36 -18.81 -3.61
C LYS A 36 6.83 -17.81 -4.66
N SER A 37 7.19 -18.28 -5.85
CA SER A 37 7.50 -17.37 -6.96
C SER A 37 6.21 -16.65 -7.36
N GLY A 38 6.13 -15.36 -7.05
CA GLY A 38 5.07 -14.51 -7.58
C GLY A 38 5.23 -14.37 -9.10
N LYS A 39 4.10 -14.19 -9.81
CA LYS A 39 4.14 -13.80 -11.22
C LYS A 39 4.69 -12.38 -11.33
N VAL A 40 5.76 -12.21 -12.10
CA VAL A 40 6.34 -10.90 -12.41
C VAL A 40 5.64 -10.33 -13.64
N TYR A 41 5.32 -9.05 -13.60
CA TYR A 41 4.74 -8.31 -14.73
C TYR A 41 5.76 -7.27 -15.21
N GLU A 42 5.86 -7.10 -16.52
CA GLU A 42 6.74 -6.10 -17.15
C GLU A 42 6.22 -4.67 -16.92
N SER A 43 4.92 -4.49 -16.68
CA SER A 43 4.32 -3.19 -16.43
C SER A 43 3.32 -3.21 -15.27
N ALA A 44 3.20 -2.05 -14.60
CA ALA A 44 2.20 -1.85 -13.56
C ALA A 44 0.76 -1.92 -14.10
N ILE A 45 0.54 -1.54 -15.36
CA ILE A 45 -0.78 -1.59 -16.03
C ILE A 45 -1.25 -3.04 -16.16
N ASP A 46 -0.36 -3.94 -16.59
CA ASP A 46 -0.67 -5.37 -16.69
C ASP A 46 -0.92 -5.98 -15.31
N ALA A 47 -0.20 -5.52 -14.28
CA ALA A 47 -0.39 -6.00 -12.92
C ALA A 47 -1.76 -5.63 -12.31
N VAL A 48 -2.43 -4.58 -12.80
CA VAL A 48 -3.75 -4.13 -12.32
C VAL A 48 -4.88 -4.37 -13.33
N HIS A 49 -4.63 -5.09 -14.43
CA HIS A 49 -5.56 -5.19 -15.57
C HIS A 49 -6.93 -5.79 -15.20
N ASP A 50 -6.98 -6.67 -14.20
CA ASP A 50 -8.18 -7.41 -13.77
C ASP A 50 -8.93 -6.75 -12.60
N ILE A 51 -8.44 -5.63 -12.06
CA ILE A 51 -9.17 -4.85 -11.06
C ILE A 51 -10.42 -4.22 -11.71
N LYS A 52 -11.58 -4.54 -11.14
CA LYS A 52 -12.91 -4.10 -11.58
C LYS A 52 -13.43 -2.95 -10.73
N ASP A 53 -14.50 -2.32 -11.21
CA ASP A 53 -15.29 -1.35 -10.43
C ASP A 53 -15.72 -1.93 -9.08
N GLY A 54 -15.78 -1.08 -8.06
CA GLY A 54 -16.24 -1.47 -6.73
C GLY A 54 -15.24 -2.33 -5.95
N ALA A 55 -14.04 -2.59 -6.50
CA ALA A 55 -13.07 -3.45 -5.84
C ALA A 55 -12.64 -2.89 -4.46
N LYS A 56 -12.41 -3.81 -3.52
CA LYS A 56 -11.78 -3.51 -2.23
C LYS A 56 -10.26 -3.64 -2.36
N LEU A 57 -9.56 -2.52 -2.18
CA LEU A 57 -8.11 -2.39 -2.34
C LEU A 57 -7.44 -2.17 -0.99
N LEU A 58 -6.42 -2.98 -0.69
CA LEU A 58 -5.57 -2.78 0.47
C LEU A 58 -4.28 -2.13 -0.03
N VAL A 59 -4.03 -0.91 0.42
CA VAL A 59 -2.96 -0.05 -0.09
C VAL A 59 -1.99 0.23 1.05
N GLY A 60 -0.73 -0.18 0.87
CA GLY A 60 0.32 0.06 1.86
C GLY A 60 0.80 1.51 1.88
N GLY A 61 1.49 1.86 2.96
CA GLY A 61 2.16 3.15 3.17
C GLY A 61 1.81 3.82 4.49
N PHE A 62 2.65 4.76 4.92
CA PHE A 62 2.43 5.64 6.06
C PHE A 62 2.75 7.09 5.64
N GLY A 63 1.74 7.95 5.60
CA GLY A 63 1.83 9.22 4.88
C GLY A 63 2.19 8.98 3.41
N LEU A 64 3.39 9.40 3.01
CA LEU A 64 3.95 9.17 1.67
C LEU A 64 5.08 8.14 1.65
N CYS A 65 5.45 7.57 2.81
CA CYS A 65 6.49 6.57 2.91
C CYS A 65 5.97 5.18 2.55
N GLY A 66 6.64 4.48 1.64
CA GLY A 66 6.33 3.09 1.28
C GLY A 66 5.01 2.91 0.52
N ILE A 67 4.54 3.95 -0.16
CA ILE A 67 3.31 3.89 -0.98
C ILE A 67 3.56 3.16 -2.31
N PRO A 68 2.57 2.46 -2.89
CA PRO A 68 2.70 1.79 -4.17
C PRO A 68 2.45 2.76 -5.35
N GLU A 69 3.26 3.82 -5.46
CA GLU A 69 3.08 4.93 -6.42
C GLU A 69 2.89 4.51 -7.89
N ASN A 70 3.67 3.54 -8.39
CA ASN A 70 3.55 3.06 -9.77
C ASN A 70 2.21 2.35 -10.03
N LEU A 71 1.70 1.62 -9.05
CA LEU A 71 0.42 0.91 -9.16
C LEU A 71 -0.76 1.87 -8.99
N ILE A 72 -0.63 2.90 -8.16
CA ILE A 72 -1.60 4.00 -8.06
C ILE A 72 -1.69 4.73 -9.42
N ALA A 73 -0.54 5.06 -10.02
CA ALA A 73 -0.49 5.68 -11.34
C ALA A 73 -1.09 4.78 -12.43
N ALA A 74 -0.91 3.46 -12.34
CA ALA A 74 -1.55 2.51 -13.25
C ALA A 74 -3.08 2.44 -13.06
N LEU A 75 -3.57 2.44 -11.82
CA LEU A 75 -5.01 2.51 -11.51
C LEU A 75 -5.64 3.81 -12.00
N LEU A 76 -4.92 4.93 -11.94
CA LEU A 76 -5.38 6.22 -12.44
C LEU A 76 -5.71 6.18 -13.94
N LYS A 77 -4.97 5.39 -14.71
CA LYS A 77 -5.15 5.20 -16.17
C LYS A 77 -6.30 4.26 -16.54
N LYS A 78 -6.82 3.48 -15.59
CA LYS A 78 -7.96 2.58 -15.85
C LYS A 78 -9.26 3.35 -15.72
N GLU A 79 -10.29 2.88 -16.41
CA GLU A 79 -11.66 3.38 -16.20
C GLU A 79 -12.21 3.00 -14.83
N ALA A 80 -11.70 1.92 -14.24
CA ALA A 80 -12.25 1.36 -13.01
C ALA A 80 -12.37 2.39 -11.86
N THR A 81 -13.50 2.38 -11.15
CA THR A 81 -13.90 3.38 -10.15
C THR A 81 -14.70 2.76 -8.99
N ASN A 82 -15.26 3.60 -8.11
CA ASN A 82 -16.05 3.24 -6.94
C ASN A 82 -15.31 2.33 -5.93
N PHE A 83 -13.99 2.49 -5.80
CA PHE A 83 -13.19 1.63 -4.94
C PHE A 83 -13.53 1.81 -3.46
N THR A 84 -13.47 0.70 -2.71
CA THR A 84 -13.30 0.74 -1.26
C THR A 84 -11.81 0.59 -0.96
N VAL A 85 -11.19 1.60 -0.38
CA VAL A 85 -9.75 1.59 -0.12
C VAL A 85 -9.50 1.50 1.39
N VAL A 86 -8.65 0.57 1.77
CA VAL A 86 -8.13 0.40 3.13
C VAL A 86 -6.68 0.82 3.13
N SER A 87 -6.37 1.91 3.83
CA SER A 87 -5.04 2.51 3.89
C SER A 87 -4.93 3.32 5.17
N ASN A 88 -3.73 3.40 5.75
CA ASN A 88 -3.52 4.21 6.96
C ASN A 88 -3.91 5.68 6.75
N ASN A 89 -3.51 6.24 5.60
CA ASN A 89 -3.75 7.62 5.18
C ASN A 89 -4.22 7.68 3.72
N ALA A 90 -4.69 8.87 3.31
CA ALA A 90 -5.07 9.16 1.93
C ALA A 90 -3.93 9.81 1.09
N GLY A 91 -2.70 9.90 1.62
CA GLY A 91 -1.65 10.72 1.02
C GLY A 91 -2.02 12.21 1.05
N VAL A 92 -1.42 13.00 0.16
CA VAL A 92 -1.68 14.45 0.01
C VAL A 92 -2.41 14.73 -1.30
N ASP A 93 -2.94 15.94 -1.49
CA ASP A 93 -3.81 16.27 -2.63
C ASP A 93 -3.21 15.79 -3.98
N ASN A 94 -1.93 16.07 -4.22
CA ASN A 94 -1.27 15.80 -5.50
C ASN A 94 -0.34 14.56 -5.50
N PHE A 95 -0.40 13.69 -4.49
CA PHE A 95 0.45 12.50 -4.44
C PHE A 95 -0.14 11.34 -3.62
N GLY A 96 0.16 10.11 -4.02
CA GLY A 96 -0.42 8.91 -3.40
C GLY A 96 -1.91 8.76 -3.71
N LEU A 97 -2.71 8.38 -2.71
CA LEU A 97 -4.15 8.14 -2.90
C LEU A 97 -4.96 9.41 -3.20
N GLY A 98 -4.42 10.60 -2.90
CA GLY A 98 -5.01 11.89 -3.29
C GLY A 98 -5.27 12.00 -4.79
N LEU A 99 -4.41 11.38 -5.62
CA LEU A 99 -4.60 11.33 -7.07
C LEU A 99 -5.89 10.59 -7.47
N LEU A 100 -6.26 9.53 -6.74
CA LEU A 100 -7.50 8.78 -7.00
C LEU A 100 -8.73 9.53 -6.44
N LEU A 101 -8.59 10.26 -5.33
CA LEU A 101 -9.64 11.14 -4.80
C LEU A 101 -9.97 12.27 -5.78
N GLN A 102 -8.96 12.95 -6.33
CA GLN A 102 -9.16 14.00 -7.33
C GLN A 102 -9.91 13.50 -8.57
N LYS A 103 -9.74 12.22 -8.95
CA LYS A 103 -10.47 11.59 -10.05
C LYS A 103 -11.79 10.94 -9.64
N ARG A 104 -12.25 11.14 -8.40
CA ARG A 104 -13.48 10.55 -7.84
C ARG A 104 -13.56 9.03 -8.04
N LYS A 105 -12.42 8.35 -7.91
CA LYS A 105 -12.31 6.89 -8.09
C LYS A 105 -12.56 6.09 -6.82
N ILE A 106 -12.56 6.76 -5.66
CA ILE A 106 -12.74 6.12 -4.36
C ILE A 106 -14.13 6.49 -3.84
N LYS A 107 -14.94 5.47 -3.55
CA LYS A 107 -16.25 5.62 -2.94
C LYS A 107 -16.17 5.58 -1.41
N ARG A 108 -15.29 4.72 -0.87
CA ARG A 108 -15.14 4.51 0.57
C ARG A 108 -13.68 4.44 0.98
N MET A 109 -13.33 5.14 2.05
CA MET A 109 -12.03 5.06 2.72
C MET A 109 -12.18 4.43 4.11
N ILE A 110 -11.33 3.46 4.42
CA ILE A 110 -11.14 2.91 5.76
C ILE A 110 -9.71 3.29 6.18
N ALA A 111 -9.58 4.21 7.14
CA ALA A 111 -8.31 4.84 7.48
C ALA A 111 -8.22 5.22 8.97
N SER A 112 -6.99 5.39 9.47
CA SER A 112 -6.76 5.78 10.87
C SER A 112 -6.55 7.29 11.03
N TYR A 113 -5.99 7.94 10.00
CA TYR A 113 -5.77 9.37 9.99
C TYR A 113 -5.84 9.92 8.56
N VAL A 114 -6.62 10.98 8.37
CA VAL A 114 -6.98 11.51 7.04
C VAL A 114 -6.54 12.95 6.80
N GLY A 115 -5.74 13.53 7.71
CA GLY A 115 -5.27 14.91 7.61
C GLY A 115 -4.34 15.16 6.42
N GLU A 116 -4.05 16.45 6.17
CA GLU A 116 -3.17 16.95 5.11
C GLU A 116 -3.65 16.69 3.66
N ASN A 117 -4.96 16.51 3.47
CA ASN A 117 -5.58 16.35 2.15
C ASN A 117 -6.91 17.13 2.09
N GLY A 118 -6.88 18.31 1.47
CA GLY A 118 -8.05 19.19 1.42
C GLY A 118 -9.19 18.63 0.56
N GLU A 119 -8.86 17.91 -0.51
CA GLU A 119 -9.87 17.26 -1.36
C GLU A 119 -10.57 16.11 -0.61
N PHE A 120 -9.86 15.36 0.22
CA PHE A 120 -10.46 14.36 1.11
C PHE A 120 -11.52 14.98 2.01
N GLU A 121 -11.13 16.03 2.76
CA GLU A 121 -12.02 16.70 3.70
C GLU A 121 -13.26 17.24 2.98
N LYS A 122 -13.05 17.90 1.85
CA LYS A 122 -14.12 18.45 1.02
C LYS A 122 -15.10 17.37 0.55
N GLN A 123 -14.62 16.24 0.01
CA GLN A 123 -15.49 15.16 -0.47
C GLN A 123 -16.25 14.48 0.68
N TYR A 124 -15.61 14.30 1.82
CA TYR A 124 -16.27 13.75 3.01
C TYR A 124 -17.40 14.66 3.51
N LEU A 125 -17.12 15.96 3.67
CA LEU A 125 -18.11 16.94 4.13
C LEU A 125 -19.25 17.14 3.12
N ALA A 126 -18.99 16.94 1.83
CA ALA A 126 -20.01 16.97 0.78
C ALA A 126 -20.88 15.69 0.72
N GLY A 127 -20.49 14.61 1.40
CA GLY A 127 -21.15 13.30 1.32
C GLY A 127 -20.78 12.49 0.06
N ASP A 128 -19.79 12.95 -0.71
CA ASP A 128 -19.30 12.27 -1.92
C ASP A 128 -18.38 11.07 -1.59
N LEU A 129 -17.79 11.04 -0.38
CA LEU A 129 -16.86 10.03 0.10
C LEU A 129 -17.33 9.42 1.42
N GLU A 130 -17.52 8.10 1.46
CA GLU A 130 -17.76 7.36 2.70
C GLU A 130 -16.45 7.19 3.48
N VAL A 131 -16.47 7.40 4.80
CA VAL A 131 -15.28 7.27 5.66
C VAL A 131 -15.57 6.40 6.87
N GLU A 132 -14.71 5.42 7.13
CA GLU A 132 -14.65 4.63 8.35
C GLU A 132 -13.31 4.91 9.05
N LEU A 133 -13.37 5.70 10.13
CA LEU A 133 -12.20 5.98 10.95
C LEU A 133 -11.92 4.78 11.88
N THR A 134 -10.77 4.13 11.69
CA THR A 134 -10.37 2.91 12.40
C THR A 134 -9.06 3.15 13.13
N PRO A 135 -8.96 2.93 14.46
CA PRO A 135 -7.68 3.05 15.17
C PRO A 135 -6.56 2.24 14.50
N GLN A 136 -5.35 2.81 14.45
CA GLN A 136 -4.17 2.19 13.82
C GLN A 136 -3.73 0.92 14.56
#